data_AF-A0A3R6DCN6-F1
#
_entry.id   AF-A0A3R6DCN6-F1
#
_cell.length_a   1.000
_cell.length_b   1.000
_cell.length_c   1.000
_cell.angle_alpha   90.00
_cell.angle_beta   90.00
_cell.angle_gamma   90.00
#
_symmetry.space_group_name_H-M   'P 1'
#
loop_
_entity.id
_entity.type
_entity.pdbx_description
1 polymer ?
#
loop_
_entity_poly.entity_id
_entity_poly.type
_entity_poly.pdbx_seq_one_letter_code
_entity_poly.pdbx_strand_id
1 'polypeptide(L)'
;MKNIINYLTICIMLILASCDSLDIAPEDYYAEGNFWKNESQVNGFMSGMHTSLRNKANTFFLMGEQRGGLFIENGTFGTGMDNVNMIIHNLKESSPGFSNWDGFYGNLVNVNMFIYKVESGLPFLSKEKTDFYLGQAHGIRAYYYFYMLRTWGGVPLVTEPKVATGATSPNELYTARSTEAEILDFLKKEINLSEVISRMIISH
;
A
#
# COMPACT_ATOMS: atom_id res chain seq x y z
N MET A 1 61.57 19.92 8.64
CA MET A 1 60.37 20.31 7.86
C MET A 1 59.97 19.27 6.81
N LYS A 2 60.89 18.77 5.97
CA LYS A 2 60.58 17.72 4.96
C LYS A 2 59.93 16.45 5.54
N ASN A 3 60.38 16.00 6.70
CA ASN A 3 59.83 14.78 7.33
C ASN A 3 58.43 14.98 7.91
N ILE A 4 58.10 16.19 8.41
CA ILE A 4 56.77 16.53 8.92
C ILE A 4 55.75 16.60 7.77
N ILE A 5 56.17 17.13 6.62
CA ILE A 5 55.34 17.16 5.41
C ILE A 5 55.01 15.73 4.96
N ASN A 6 56.00 14.81 4.95
CA ASN A 6 55.77 13.42 4.57
C ASN A 6 54.80 12.68 5.52
N TYR A 7 54.86 12.93 6.83
CA TYR A 7 53.88 12.34 7.77
C TYR A 7 52.47 12.92 7.58
N LEU A 8 52.36 14.21 7.23
CA LEU A 8 51.07 14.84 6.93
C LEU A 8 50.44 14.28 5.64
N THR A 9 51.26 13.98 4.62
CA THR A 9 50.79 13.38 3.36
C THR A 9 50.32 11.94 3.53
N ILE A 10 50.97 11.15 4.40
CA ILE A 10 50.55 9.77 4.74
C ILE A 10 49.23 9.78 5.54
N CYS A 11 49.07 10.69 6.49
CA CYS A 11 47.80 10.85 7.21
C CYS A 11 46.65 11.24 6.27
N ILE A 12 46.89 12.12 5.29
CA ILE A 12 45.85 12.52 4.31
C ILE A 12 45.44 11.35 3.40
N MET A 13 46.37 10.49 3.00
CA MET A 13 46.05 9.30 2.19
C MET A 13 45.25 8.24 2.96
N LEU A 14 45.43 8.12 4.28
CA LEU A 14 44.65 7.20 5.11
C LEU A 14 43.19 7.63 5.30
N ILE A 15 42.90 8.93 5.19
CA ILE A 15 41.52 9.47 5.32
C ILE A 15 40.73 9.24 4.01
N LEU A 16 41.41 9.13 2.87
CA LEU A 16 40.77 8.88 1.56
C LEU A 16 40.44 7.40 1.31
N ALA A 17 40.96 6.48 2.13
CA ALA A 17 40.71 5.04 2.01
C ALA A 17 39.40 4.57 2.70
N SER A 18 38.64 5.48 3.31
CA SER A 18 37.41 5.14 4.06
C SER A 18 36.12 5.45 3.28
N CYS A 19 36.19 5.81 2.00
CA CYS A 19 34.99 5.93 1.18
C CYS A 19 34.59 4.54 0.67
N ASP A 20 34.04 3.73 1.57
CA ASP A 20 33.17 2.64 1.15
C ASP A 20 31.93 3.34 0.58
N SER A 21 31.80 3.34 -0.74
CA SER A 21 30.57 3.80 -1.38
C SER A 21 29.47 2.91 -0.83
N LEU A 22 28.67 3.47 0.06
CA LEU A 22 27.53 2.80 0.64
C LEU A 22 26.54 2.59 -0.51
N ASP A 23 26.64 1.44 -1.16
CA ASP A 23 25.68 0.90 -2.10
C ASP A 23 24.42 0.53 -1.28
N ILE A 24 23.79 1.56 -0.72
CA ILE A 24 22.47 1.44 -0.12
C ILE A 24 21.54 1.28 -1.32
N ALA A 25 21.28 0.02 -1.67
CA ALA A 25 20.14 -0.31 -2.51
C ALA A 25 18.91 0.43 -1.93
N PRO A 26 18.11 1.13 -2.76
CA PRO A 26 17.03 1.97 -2.29
C PRO A 26 16.11 1.22 -1.31
N GLU A 27 15.60 1.95 -0.31
CA GLU A 27 14.85 1.47 0.87
C GLU A 27 13.57 0.66 0.53
N ASP A 28 13.20 0.55 -0.75
CA ASP A 28 12.15 -0.29 -1.30
C ASP A 28 12.58 -1.78 -1.49
N TYR A 29 13.22 -2.34 -0.46
CA TYR A 29 13.86 -3.67 -0.46
C TYR A 29 12.94 -4.86 -0.83
N TYR A 30 11.61 -4.68 -0.81
CA TYR A 30 10.66 -5.75 -1.12
C TYR A 30 10.45 -6.01 -2.62
N ALA A 31 10.79 -5.04 -3.48
CA ALA A 31 10.64 -5.15 -4.93
C ALA A 31 11.79 -5.94 -5.58
N GLU A 32 13.00 -5.85 -5.01
CA GLU A 32 14.24 -6.31 -5.64
C GLU A 32 14.77 -7.65 -5.11
N GLY A 33 15.39 -8.40 -6.02
CA GLY A 33 16.30 -9.55 -5.93
C GLY A 33 16.17 -10.62 -4.83
N ASN A 34 16.02 -10.24 -3.56
CA ASN A 34 16.33 -11.09 -2.41
C ASN A 34 15.19 -11.35 -1.41
N PHE A 35 14.02 -10.72 -1.54
CA PHE A 35 12.95 -10.94 -0.55
C PHE A 35 12.12 -12.21 -0.76
N TRP A 36 11.87 -12.64 -2.00
CA TRP A 36 10.90 -13.71 -2.31
C TRP A 36 11.58 -15.09 -2.46
N LYS A 37 12.18 -15.62 -1.38
CA LYS A 37 13.01 -16.84 -1.44
C LYS A 37 12.39 -18.06 -0.77
N ASN A 38 11.42 -17.86 0.13
CA ASN A 38 10.73 -18.94 0.81
C ASN A 38 9.31 -18.54 1.21
N GLU A 39 8.51 -19.54 1.58
CA GLU A 39 7.11 -19.37 1.98
C GLU A 39 6.96 -18.49 3.22
N SER A 40 7.90 -18.52 4.17
CA SER A 40 7.84 -17.69 5.39
C SER A 40 7.86 -16.20 5.05
N GLN A 41 8.65 -15.79 4.06
CA GLN A 41 8.70 -14.41 3.58
C GLN A 41 7.39 -14.00 2.89
N VAL A 42 6.78 -14.89 2.10
CA VAL A 42 5.45 -14.66 1.48
C VAL A 42 4.39 -14.48 2.57
N ASN A 43 4.37 -15.38 3.56
CA ASN A 43 3.43 -15.29 4.68
C ASN A 43 3.65 -14.02 5.53
N GLY A 44 4.90 -13.65 5.76
CA GLY A 44 5.26 -12.42 6.47
C GLY A 44 4.77 -11.17 5.73
N PHE A 45 4.93 -11.12 4.41
CA PHE A 45 4.41 -10.02 3.60
C PHE A 45 2.88 -9.96 3.65
N MET A 46 2.19 -11.10 3.49
CA MET A 46 0.73 -11.19 3.62
C MET A 46 0.26 -10.72 5.01
N SER A 47 0.97 -11.11 6.08
CA SER A 47 0.69 -10.66 7.46
C SER A 47 0.88 -9.14 7.61
N GLY A 48 1.87 -8.57 6.93
CA GLY A 48 2.07 -7.12 6.82
C GLY A 48 0.88 -6.43 6.15
N MET A 49 0.40 -6.96 5.03
CA MET A 49 -0.81 -6.44 4.34
C MET A 49 -2.05 -6.46 5.25
N HIS A 50 -2.28 -7.55 5.97
CA HIS A 50 -3.37 -7.65 6.96
C HIS A 50 -3.20 -6.66 8.12
N THR A 51 -1.96 -6.40 8.55
CA THR A 51 -1.68 -5.37 9.55
C THR A 51 -2.03 -3.97 9.03
N SER A 52 -1.66 -3.64 7.79
CA SER A 52 -2.05 -2.38 7.15
C SER A 52 -3.56 -2.24 7.02
N LEU A 53 -4.26 -3.34 6.70
CA LEU A 53 -5.72 -3.37 6.67
C LEU A 53 -6.31 -3.10 8.06
N ARG A 54 -5.83 -3.78 9.10
CA ARG A 54 -6.27 -3.58 10.48
C ARG A 54 -6.05 -2.15 10.96
N ASN A 55 -4.92 -1.54 10.60
CA ASN A 55 -4.60 -0.17 10.98
C ASN A 55 -5.57 0.86 10.35
N LYS A 56 -6.34 0.47 9.33
CA LYS A 56 -7.44 1.26 8.75
C LYS A 56 -8.79 1.07 9.41
N ALA A 57 -8.90 0.27 10.47
CA ALA A 57 -10.17 0.04 11.18
C ALA A 57 -10.88 1.34 11.59
N ASN A 58 -10.14 2.31 12.13
CA ASN A 58 -10.72 3.61 12.49
C ASN A 58 -11.17 4.40 11.26
N THR A 59 -10.38 4.44 10.18
CA THR A 59 -10.79 5.04 8.90
C THR A 59 -12.10 4.44 8.39
N PHE A 60 -12.21 3.11 8.36
CA PHE A 60 -13.40 2.42 7.88
C PHE A 60 -14.65 2.76 8.70
N PHE A 61 -14.48 2.86 10.02
CA PHE A 61 -15.53 3.34 10.91
C PHE A 61 -15.95 4.77 10.58
N LEU A 62 -14.98 5.70 10.48
CA LEU A 62 -15.28 7.11 10.19
C LEU A 62 -15.96 7.29 8.82
N MET A 63 -15.53 6.56 7.79
CA MET A 63 -16.16 6.58 6.46
C MET A 63 -17.57 5.98 6.45
N GLY A 64 -17.86 5.05 7.36
CA GLY A 64 -19.16 4.38 7.47
C GLY A 64 -20.18 5.13 8.32
N GLU A 65 -19.74 5.74 9.42
CA GLU A 65 -20.63 6.15 10.51
C GLU A 65 -20.65 7.66 10.77
N GLN A 66 -19.54 8.37 10.50
CA GLN A 66 -19.42 9.78 10.91
C GLN A 66 -20.45 10.70 10.23
N ARG A 67 -20.98 10.27 9.08
CA ARG A 67 -22.01 10.97 8.28
C ARG A 67 -23.38 10.29 8.36
N GLY A 68 -23.56 9.36 9.31
CA GLY A 68 -24.76 8.53 9.46
C GLY A 68 -25.86 9.14 10.33
N GLY A 69 -25.61 10.30 10.96
CA GLY A 69 -26.59 11.01 11.78
C GLY A 69 -26.69 10.56 13.25
N LEU A 70 -25.87 9.60 13.68
CA LEU A 70 -25.81 9.15 15.08
C LEU A 70 -24.94 10.06 15.97
N PHE A 71 -24.02 10.81 15.37
CA PHE A 71 -23.14 11.74 16.07
C PHE A 71 -23.75 13.14 16.12
N ILE A 72 -23.47 13.86 17.21
CA ILE A 72 -23.85 15.26 17.39
C ILE A 72 -22.59 16.13 17.35
N GLU A 73 -22.72 17.39 16.95
CA GLU A 73 -21.60 18.33 16.81
C GLU A 73 -21.02 18.88 18.13
N ASN A 74 -21.66 18.57 19.26
CA ASN A 74 -21.25 19.05 20.57
C ASN A 74 -20.38 18.03 21.31
N GLY A 75 -19.14 18.43 21.62
CA GLY A 75 -18.26 17.66 22.50
C GLY A 75 -18.72 17.73 23.96
N THR A 76 -18.40 16.68 24.73
CA THR A 76 -18.60 16.66 26.18
C THR A 76 -17.47 17.44 26.86
N PHE A 77 -17.73 18.09 28.00
CA PHE A 77 -16.72 18.79 28.83
C PHE A 77 -16.03 20.00 28.17
N GLY A 78 -16.68 20.66 27.20
CA GLY A 78 -16.16 21.90 26.60
C GLY A 78 -14.96 21.69 25.67
N THR A 79 -14.66 20.44 25.29
CA THR A 79 -13.70 20.16 24.22
C THR A 79 -14.35 20.29 22.86
N GLY A 80 -13.59 20.77 21.88
CA GLY A 80 -14.01 20.72 20.48
C GLY A 80 -14.13 19.26 20.02
N MET A 81 -15.10 18.98 19.14
CA MET A 81 -15.27 17.65 18.60
C MET A 81 -14.42 17.46 17.33
N ASP A 82 -13.76 16.31 17.22
CA ASP A 82 -13.07 15.94 15.99
C ASP A 82 -14.10 15.66 14.88
N ASN A 83 -13.72 15.93 13.63
CA ASN A 83 -14.52 15.58 12.45
C ASN A 83 -15.90 16.24 12.35
N VAL A 84 -16.16 17.35 13.06
CA VAL A 84 -17.45 18.07 13.04
C VAL A 84 -17.94 18.33 11.62
N ASN A 85 -17.07 18.77 10.72
CA ASN A 85 -17.46 19.02 9.32
C ASN A 85 -17.96 17.77 8.58
N MET A 86 -17.51 16.57 8.96
CA MET A 86 -18.10 15.32 8.47
C MET A 86 -19.49 15.10 9.08
N ILE A 87 -19.63 15.25 10.41
CA ILE A 87 -20.89 15.06 11.15
C ILE A 87 -22.01 15.94 10.60
N ILE A 88 -21.73 17.23 10.40
CA ILE A 88 -22.72 18.21 9.92
C ILE A 88 -22.78 18.32 8.40
N HIS A 89 -22.09 17.44 7.67
CA HIS A 89 -22.04 17.42 6.20
C HIS A 89 -21.52 18.72 5.55
N ASN A 90 -20.68 19.49 6.25
CA ASN A 90 -20.09 20.76 5.78
C ASN A 90 -18.67 20.56 5.24
N LEU A 91 -18.51 19.62 4.31
CA LEU A 91 -17.22 19.33 3.67
C LEU A 91 -16.88 20.38 2.62
N LYS A 92 -15.61 20.80 2.62
CA LYS A 92 -15.08 21.82 1.71
C LYS A 92 -13.71 21.37 1.23
N GLU A 93 -13.20 21.97 0.15
CA GLU A 93 -11.86 21.68 -0.34
C GLU A 93 -10.78 21.91 0.74
N SER A 94 -10.89 22.97 1.54
CA SER A 94 -9.99 23.26 2.66
C SER A 94 -10.17 22.34 3.87
N SER A 95 -11.24 21.55 3.91
CA SER A 95 -11.59 20.64 5.01
C SER A 95 -12.40 19.45 4.48
N PRO A 96 -11.75 18.55 3.71
CA PRO A 96 -12.46 17.52 2.94
C PRO A 96 -12.89 16.32 3.78
N GLY A 97 -12.55 16.30 5.07
CA GLY A 97 -12.72 15.15 5.97
C GLY A 97 -11.60 14.13 5.78
N PHE A 98 -11.40 13.67 4.54
CA PHE A 98 -10.31 12.78 4.16
C PHE A 98 -9.50 13.38 3.01
N SER A 99 -8.17 13.43 3.18
CA SER A 99 -7.22 13.93 2.18
C SER A 99 -6.40 12.78 1.61
N ASN A 100 -5.81 12.97 0.42
CA ASN A 100 -4.90 12.00 -0.20
C ASN A 100 -5.46 10.56 -0.26
N TRP A 101 -6.76 10.42 -0.56
CA TRP A 101 -7.43 9.11 -0.59
C TRP A 101 -7.27 8.30 0.71
N ASP A 102 -7.13 9.00 1.84
CA ASP A 102 -6.76 8.44 3.14
C ASP A 102 -5.52 7.53 3.10
N GLY A 103 -4.61 7.69 2.13
CA GLY A 103 -3.43 6.83 2.00
C GLY A 103 -3.72 5.40 1.53
N PHE A 104 -4.92 5.09 1.02
CA PHE A 104 -5.22 3.76 0.46
C PHE A 104 -4.24 3.35 -0.64
N TYR A 105 -3.79 4.28 -1.49
CA TYR A 105 -2.81 3.98 -2.54
C TYR A 105 -1.46 3.49 -2.01
N GLY A 106 -1.02 3.96 -0.84
CA GLY A 106 0.20 3.45 -0.21
C GLY A 106 0.07 1.97 0.16
N ASN A 107 -1.10 1.57 0.67
CA ASN A 107 -1.39 0.16 0.93
C ASN A 107 -1.51 -0.64 -0.38
N LEU A 108 -2.15 -0.08 -1.41
CA LEU A 108 -2.34 -0.73 -2.71
C LEU A 108 -1.03 -1.02 -3.44
N VAL A 109 0.02 -0.20 -3.24
CA VAL A 109 1.36 -0.51 -3.78
C VAL A 109 1.83 -1.88 -3.30
N ASN A 110 1.70 -2.15 -1.99
CA ASN A 110 2.08 -3.45 -1.42
C ASN A 110 1.20 -4.59 -1.93
N VAL A 111 -0.11 -4.36 -2.05
CA VAL A 111 -1.03 -5.38 -2.57
C VAL A 111 -0.71 -5.72 -4.03
N ASN A 112 -0.50 -4.72 -4.88
CA ASN A 112 -0.16 -4.90 -6.28
C ASN A 112 1.21 -5.57 -6.45
N MET A 113 2.20 -5.21 -5.61
CA MET A 113 3.50 -5.89 -5.58
C MET A 113 3.36 -7.37 -5.24
N PHE A 114 2.59 -7.69 -4.21
CA PHE A 114 2.38 -9.06 -3.77
C PHE A 114 1.75 -9.90 -4.89
N ILE A 115 0.67 -9.40 -5.49
CA ILE A 115 -0.02 -10.06 -6.61
C ILE A 115 0.98 -10.30 -7.75
N TYR A 116 1.67 -9.25 -8.20
CA TYR A 116 2.67 -9.35 -9.28
C TYR A 116 3.75 -10.40 -8.99
N LYS A 117 4.30 -10.43 -7.77
CA LYS A 117 5.36 -11.38 -7.40
C LYS A 117 4.86 -12.81 -7.29
N VAL A 118 3.68 -13.03 -6.70
CA VAL A 118 3.12 -14.37 -6.53
C VAL A 118 2.63 -14.94 -7.86
N GLU A 119 2.01 -14.11 -8.72
CA GLU A 119 1.61 -14.49 -10.09
C GLU A 119 2.80 -14.81 -11.00
N SER A 120 3.98 -14.25 -10.73
CA SER A 120 5.21 -14.55 -11.48
C SER A 120 5.69 -16.01 -11.34
N GLY A 121 5.10 -16.78 -10.42
CA GLY A 121 5.36 -18.21 -10.26
C GLY A 121 6.55 -18.52 -9.35
N LEU A 122 6.35 -18.37 -8.03
CA LEU A 122 7.36 -18.71 -7.04
C LEU A 122 7.55 -20.23 -6.94
N PRO A 123 8.75 -20.79 -7.21
CA PRO A 123 8.95 -22.24 -7.40
C PRO A 123 8.79 -23.07 -6.12
N PHE A 124 8.82 -22.42 -4.95
CA PHE A 124 8.67 -23.05 -3.64
C PHE A 124 7.23 -23.03 -3.11
N LEU A 125 6.29 -22.39 -3.82
CA LEU A 125 4.86 -22.43 -3.47
C LEU A 125 4.14 -23.49 -4.29
N SER A 126 3.32 -24.30 -3.62
CA SER A 126 2.35 -25.15 -4.32
C SER A 126 1.27 -24.28 -4.96
N LYS A 127 0.62 -24.81 -6.02
CA LYS A 127 -0.53 -24.13 -6.64
C LYS A 127 -1.58 -23.74 -5.60
N GLU A 128 -1.90 -24.64 -4.68
CA GLU A 128 -2.88 -24.42 -3.62
C GLU A 128 -2.51 -23.22 -2.72
N LYS A 129 -1.24 -23.09 -2.32
CA LYS A 129 -0.78 -21.97 -1.50
C LYS A 129 -0.73 -20.67 -2.30
N THR A 130 -0.26 -20.73 -3.54
CA THR A 130 -0.30 -19.59 -4.48
C THR A 130 -1.72 -19.06 -4.60
N ASP A 131 -2.67 -19.95 -4.84
CA ASP A 131 -4.09 -19.62 -4.94
C ASP A 131 -4.60 -19.00 -3.61
N PHE A 132 -4.32 -19.62 -2.47
CA PHE A 132 -4.71 -19.09 -1.15
C PHE A 132 -4.23 -17.65 -0.91
N TYR A 133 -2.99 -17.36 -1.30
CA TYR A 133 -2.39 -16.05 -1.11
C TYR A 133 -2.95 -15.01 -2.08
N LEU A 134 -3.12 -15.35 -3.36
CA LEU A 134 -3.74 -14.46 -4.35
C LEU A 134 -5.19 -14.16 -3.99
N GLY A 135 -5.94 -15.16 -3.53
CA GLY A 135 -7.33 -14.99 -3.11
C GLY A 135 -7.48 -13.93 -2.01
N GLN A 136 -6.61 -13.96 -1.01
CA GLN A 136 -6.56 -12.93 0.04
C GLN A 136 -6.16 -11.56 -0.50
N ALA A 137 -5.12 -11.48 -1.34
CA ALA A 137 -4.64 -10.23 -1.88
C ALA A 137 -5.70 -9.50 -2.74
N HIS A 138 -6.40 -10.24 -3.61
CA HIS A 138 -7.52 -9.71 -4.39
C HIS A 138 -8.67 -9.24 -3.49
N GLY A 139 -8.99 -10.00 -2.44
CA GLY A 139 -10.01 -9.59 -1.45
C GLY A 139 -9.65 -8.27 -0.76
N ILE A 140 -8.39 -8.11 -0.33
CA ILE A 140 -7.89 -6.88 0.27
C ILE A 140 -7.95 -5.71 -0.73
N ARG A 141 -7.50 -5.92 -1.97
CA ARG A 141 -7.53 -4.91 -3.03
C ARG A 141 -8.97 -4.45 -3.31
N ALA A 142 -9.89 -5.40 -3.49
CA ALA A 142 -11.31 -5.12 -3.66
C ALA A 142 -11.87 -4.31 -2.48
N TYR A 143 -11.53 -4.68 -1.24
CA TYR A 143 -12.02 -4.00 -0.06
C TYR A 143 -11.59 -2.53 -0.01
N TYR A 144 -10.32 -2.23 -0.34
CA TYR A 144 -9.86 -0.84 -0.43
C TYR A 144 -10.58 -0.06 -1.53
N TYR A 145 -10.71 -0.62 -2.74
CA TYR A 145 -11.43 0.05 -3.83
C TYR A 145 -12.93 0.22 -3.53
N PHE A 146 -13.54 -0.68 -2.76
CA PHE A 146 -14.93 -0.54 -2.33
C PHE A 146 -15.13 0.67 -1.42
N TYR A 147 -14.25 0.86 -0.43
CA TYR A 147 -14.27 2.05 0.42
C TYR A 147 -13.98 3.33 -0.36
N MET A 148 -13.07 3.29 -1.33
CA MET A 148 -12.82 4.44 -2.19
C MET A 148 -14.03 4.78 -3.07
N LEU A 149 -14.69 3.77 -3.67
CA LEU A 149 -15.88 3.95 -4.50
C LEU A 149 -17.02 4.62 -3.72
N ARG A 150 -17.38 4.10 -2.55
CA ARG A 150 -18.49 4.65 -1.75
C ARG A 150 -18.20 6.04 -1.17
N THR A 151 -16.93 6.43 -1.10
CA THR A 151 -16.51 7.71 -0.50
C THR A 151 -16.35 8.80 -1.56
N TRP A 152 -15.74 8.48 -2.71
CA TRP A 152 -15.36 9.46 -3.73
C TRP A 152 -15.93 9.18 -5.13
N GLY A 153 -16.64 8.07 -5.32
CA GLY A 153 -17.08 7.63 -6.64
C GLY A 153 -15.92 7.09 -7.47
N GLY A 154 -15.78 7.57 -8.71
CA GLY A 154 -14.70 7.15 -9.60
C GLY A 154 -13.32 7.55 -9.08
N VAL A 155 -12.34 6.64 -9.06
CA VAL A 155 -10.97 6.90 -8.55
C VAL A 155 -9.92 6.36 -9.53
N PRO A 156 -8.64 6.76 -9.44
CA PRO A 156 -7.60 6.18 -10.28
C PRO A 156 -7.48 4.66 -10.09
N LEU A 157 -7.63 3.88 -11.16
CA LEU A 157 -7.49 2.43 -11.08
C LEU A 157 -6.02 2.02 -11.31
N VAL A 158 -5.31 1.76 -10.21
CA VAL A 158 -3.91 1.32 -10.21
C VAL A 158 -3.83 -0.13 -9.72
N THR A 159 -3.53 -1.05 -10.62
CA THR A 159 -3.47 -2.51 -10.36
C THR A 159 -2.05 -3.08 -10.47
N GLU A 160 -1.13 -2.34 -11.06
CA GLU A 160 0.25 -2.75 -11.28
C GLU A 160 1.22 -2.04 -10.33
N PRO A 161 2.29 -2.71 -9.87
CA PRO A 161 3.35 -2.08 -9.10
C PRO A 161 4.29 -1.30 -10.04
N LYS A 162 3.81 -0.18 -10.58
CA LYS A 162 4.49 0.59 -11.66
C LYS A 162 5.98 0.87 -11.40
N VAL A 163 6.34 1.24 -10.17
CA VAL A 163 7.74 1.51 -9.77
C VAL A 163 8.59 0.24 -9.87
N ALA A 164 8.05 -0.89 -9.42
CA ALA A 164 8.71 -2.20 -9.49
C ALA A 164 8.91 -2.69 -10.92
N THR A 165 8.07 -2.22 -11.85
CA THR A 165 8.15 -2.52 -13.27
C THR A 165 8.91 -1.46 -14.07
N GLY A 166 9.61 -0.53 -13.40
CA GLY A 166 10.54 0.41 -14.04
C GLY A 166 9.98 1.79 -14.37
N ALA A 167 8.75 2.13 -13.96
CA ALA A 167 8.25 3.49 -14.10
C ALA A 167 9.01 4.43 -13.17
N THR A 168 9.64 5.46 -13.73
CA THR A 168 10.49 6.40 -12.97
C THR A 168 10.06 7.86 -13.16
N SER A 169 9.21 8.14 -14.15
CA SER A 169 8.73 9.50 -14.41
C SER A 169 7.33 9.76 -13.84
N PRO A 170 7.02 11.01 -13.43
CA PRO A 170 5.68 11.37 -12.97
C PRO A 170 4.55 11.04 -13.96
N ASN A 171 4.82 11.16 -15.25
CA ASN A 171 3.84 10.88 -16.31
C ASN A 171 3.47 9.39 -16.38
N GLU A 172 4.44 8.49 -16.15
CA GLU A 172 4.19 7.05 -16.14
C GLU A 172 3.43 6.61 -14.88
N LEU A 173 3.69 7.29 -13.76
CA LEU A 173 3.03 7.03 -12.49
C LEU A 173 1.60 7.58 -12.47
N TYR A 174 1.35 8.69 -13.16
CA TYR A 174 0.03 9.31 -13.26
C TYR A 174 -1.01 8.32 -13.82
N THR A 175 -2.19 8.34 -13.21
CA THR A 175 -3.36 7.55 -13.64
C THR A 175 -4.58 8.44 -13.51
N ALA A 176 -5.31 8.63 -14.61
CA ALA A 176 -6.56 9.39 -14.58
C ALA A 176 -7.62 8.66 -13.74
N ARG A 177 -8.60 9.40 -13.22
CA ARG A 177 -9.73 8.80 -12.51
C ARG A 177 -10.54 7.94 -13.47
N SER A 178 -10.78 6.69 -13.10
CA SER A 178 -11.80 5.85 -13.72
C SER A 178 -13.19 6.28 -13.26
N THR A 179 -14.21 5.89 -14.00
CA THR A 179 -15.62 6.09 -13.65
C THR A 179 -16.06 5.15 -12.52
N GLU A 180 -17.19 5.47 -11.88
CA GLU A 180 -17.80 4.60 -10.85
C GLU A 180 -18.14 3.21 -11.39
N ALA A 181 -18.65 3.15 -12.63
CA ALA A 181 -18.99 1.90 -13.29
C ALA A 181 -17.75 1.02 -13.52
N GLU A 182 -16.64 1.61 -13.99
CA GLU A 182 -15.39 0.88 -14.17
C GLU A 182 -14.82 0.35 -12.85
N ILE A 183 -14.89 1.14 -11.78
CA ILE A 183 -14.47 0.68 -10.45
C ILE A 183 -15.39 -0.45 -9.97
N LEU A 184 -16.70 -0.35 -10.15
CA LEU A 184 -17.65 -1.40 -9.78
C LEU A 184 -17.39 -2.71 -10.55
N ASP A 185 -17.10 -2.61 -11.85
CA ASP A 185 -16.79 -3.79 -12.66
C ASP A 185 -15.43 -4.39 -12.30
N PHE A 186 -14.46 -3.57 -11.95
CA PHE A 186 -13.21 -4.04 -11.36
C PHE A 186 -13.43 -4.78 -10.02
N LEU A 187 -14.24 -4.23 -9.12
CA LEU A 187 -14.57 -4.87 -7.83
C LEU A 187 -15.18 -6.25 -8.02
N LYS A 188 -16.14 -6.41 -8.95
CA LYS A 188 -16.74 -7.71 -9.25
C LYS A 188 -15.69 -8.72 -9.72
N LYS A 189 -14.74 -8.29 -10.57
CA LYS A 189 -13.66 -9.15 -11.05
C LYS A 189 -12.74 -9.58 -9.90
N GLU A 190 -12.31 -8.65 -9.06
CA GLU A 190 -11.45 -8.95 -7.91
C GLU A 190 -12.12 -9.89 -6.90
N ILE A 191 -13.40 -9.68 -6.60
CA ILE A 191 -14.15 -10.57 -5.70
C ILE A 191 -14.27 -11.97 -6.32
N ASN A 192 -14.56 -12.07 -7.62
CA ASN A 192 -14.62 -13.36 -8.30
C ASN A 192 -13.25 -14.08 -8.28
N LEU A 193 -12.15 -13.36 -8.52
CA LEU A 193 -10.80 -13.91 -8.37
C LEU A 193 -10.58 -14.39 -6.93
N SER A 194 -10.92 -13.56 -5.94
CA SER A 194 -10.81 -13.91 -4.52
C SER A 194 -11.56 -15.21 -4.18
N GLU A 195 -12.81 -15.34 -4.63
CA GLU A 195 -13.65 -16.50 -4.35
C GLU A 195 -13.22 -17.76 -5.11
N VAL A 196 -13.05 -17.69 -6.43
CA VAL A 196 -12.76 -18.86 -7.28
C VAL A 196 -11.42 -19.46 -6.91
N ILE A 197 -10.43 -18.61 -6.63
CA ILE A 197 -9.09 -19.03 -6.26
C ILE A 197 -9.10 -19.64 -4.84
N SER A 198 -9.89 -19.09 -3.91
CA SER A 198 -9.97 -19.60 -2.52
C SER A 198 -10.84 -20.84 -2.34
N ARG A 199 -11.87 -21.05 -3.17
CA ARG A 199 -12.78 -22.20 -3.10
C ARG A 199 -12.11 -23.54 -3.42
N MET A 200 -10.96 -23.55 -4.10
CA MET A 200 -10.22 -24.79 -4.38
C MET A 200 -9.69 -25.47 -3.11
N ILE A 201 -9.63 -24.76 -1.97
CA ILE A 201 -8.98 -25.21 -0.73
C ILE A 201 -9.97 -25.83 0.27
N ILE A 202 -11.24 -25.39 0.26
CA ILE A 202 -12.26 -25.82 1.26
C ILE A 202 -12.97 -27.13 0.83
N SER A 203 -12.59 -27.70 -0.32
CA SER A 203 -13.26 -28.87 -0.91
C SER A 203 -12.56 -30.21 -0.64
N HIS A 204 -11.53 -30.22 0.23
CA HIS A 204 -10.78 -31.41 0.64
C HIS A 204 -10.76 -31.50 2.17
#